data_AF-A0AAD4HQG9-F1
#
_entry.id   AF-A0AAD4HQG9-F1
#
_cell.length_a   1.000
_cell.length_b   1.000
_cell.length_c   1.000
_cell.angle_alpha   90.00
_cell.angle_beta   90.00
_cell.angle_gamma   90.00
#
_symmetry.space_group_name_H-M   'P 1'
#
loop_
_entity.id
_entity.type
_entity.pdbx_description
1 polymer ?
#
loop_
_entity_poly.entity_id
_entity_poly.type
_entity_poly.pdbx_seq_one_letter_code
_entity_poly.pdbx_strand_id
1 'polypeptide(L)'
;MSEAWQMLLQDTLSRSSFLSLQGVEAQSLDQPVVVAGHTWCHLASVRFHIWVRGEKPINIDVNNELLACGTLSLNQDMDVIDTMIEKGMVMMWDYIATVYQEVVPGNHISAIRNSGVTFCADWDYLLMDLKCAVHETAYDRYHSWYESSP
;
A
#
# COMPACT_ATOMS: atom_id res chain seq x y z
N MET A 1 8.80 31.00 19.37
CA MET A 1 8.48 30.58 17.99
C MET A 1 9.75 30.07 17.35
N SER A 2 9.72 28.93 16.66
CA SER A 2 10.88 28.44 15.90
C SER A 2 11.07 29.25 14.62
N GLU A 3 12.30 29.30 14.08
CA GLU A 3 12.58 29.93 12.78
C GLU A 3 11.77 29.29 11.65
N ALA A 4 11.64 27.96 11.66
CA ALA A 4 10.80 27.23 10.71
C ALA A 4 9.33 27.70 10.76
N TRP A 5 8.79 28.00 11.94
CA TRP A 5 7.43 28.52 12.08
C TRP A 5 7.30 29.93 11.50
N GLN A 6 8.32 30.78 11.67
CA GLN A 6 8.34 32.10 11.05
C GLN A 6 8.39 32.02 9.52
N MET A 7 9.15 31.06 8.96
CA MET A 7 9.20 30.85 7.52
C MET A 7 7.85 30.44 6.92
N LEU A 8 7.09 29.58 7.62
CA LEU A 8 5.75 29.17 7.17
C LEU A 8 4.74 30.33 7.14
N LEU A 9 4.96 31.38 7.94
CA LEU A 9 4.04 32.52 8.09
C LEU A 9 4.34 33.66 7.11
N GLN A 10 5.54 33.72 6.52
CA GLN A 10 5.95 34.86 5.70
C GLN A 10 5.54 34.74 4.23
N ASP A 11 5.68 33.54 3.66
CA ASP A 11 5.32 33.26 2.28
C ASP A 11 4.96 31.77 2.13
N THR A 12 4.21 31.46 1.07
CA THR A 12 4.00 30.08 0.61
C THR A 12 5.33 29.44 0.26
N LEU A 13 5.72 28.40 0.99
CA LEU A 13 6.89 27.60 0.66
C LEU A 13 6.59 26.67 -0.51
N SER A 14 7.58 26.44 -1.36
CA SER A 14 7.53 25.33 -2.30
C SER A 14 7.58 23.99 -1.54
N ARG A 15 7.11 22.91 -2.19
CA ARG A 15 7.15 21.56 -1.62
C ARG A 15 8.53 21.14 -1.10
N SER A 16 9.58 21.38 -1.89
CA SER A 16 10.94 21.02 -1.50
C SER A 16 11.43 21.83 -0.30
N SER A 17 11.07 23.12 -0.22
CA SER A 17 11.42 23.99 0.91
C SER A 17 10.63 23.64 2.17
N PHE A 18 9.37 23.24 2.03
CA PHE A 18 8.55 22.78 3.16
C PHE A 18 9.12 21.49 3.76
N LEU A 19 9.42 20.49 2.93
CA LEU A 19 9.93 19.20 3.40
C LEU A 19 11.37 19.28 3.94
N SER A 20 12.20 20.22 3.46
CA SER A 20 13.56 20.39 3.98
C SER A 20 13.60 20.89 5.43
N LEU A 21 12.52 21.53 5.91
CA LEU A 21 12.37 21.98 7.30
C LEU A 21 12.14 20.82 8.29
N GLN A 22 11.92 19.61 7.80
CA GLN A 22 11.65 18.44 8.63
C GLN A 22 12.92 17.84 9.27
N GLY A 23 14.11 18.15 8.75
CA GLY A 23 15.39 17.59 9.21
C GLY A 23 15.89 16.38 8.41
N VAL A 24 17.10 15.90 8.72
CA VAL A 24 17.90 14.96 7.88
C VAL A 24 17.60 13.48 8.16
N GLU A 25 16.75 13.15 9.13
CA GLU A 25 16.50 11.73 9.45
C GLU A 25 15.76 11.03 8.30
N ALA A 26 16.31 9.89 7.87
CA ALA A 26 15.69 9.03 6.88
C ALA A 26 14.37 8.51 7.44
N GLN A 27 13.26 9.13 7.02
CA GLN A 27 11.96 8.80 7.58
C GLN A 27 11.48 7.44 7.08
N SER A 28 11.26 6.55 8.04
CA SER A 28 10.41 5.39 7.87
C SER A 28 8.94 5.85 7.71
N LEU A 29 8.12 5.03 7.05
CA LEU A 29 6.72 5.41 6.73
C LEU A 29 5.87 5.69 7.99
N ASP A 30 6.22 5.03 9.10
CA ASP A 30 5.55 5.16 10.40
C ASP A 30 5.91 6.45 11.15
N GLN A 31 6.86 7.25 10.66
CA GLN A 31 7.19 8.53 11.27
C GLN A 31 6.24 9.64 10.78
N PRO A 32 5.77 10.52 11.67
CA PRO A 32 4.95 11.65 11.29
C PRO A 32 5.75 12.68 10.47
N VAL A 33 5.07 13.33 9.53
CA VAL A 33 5.57 14.51 8.83
C VAL A 33 5.44 15.73 9.72
N VAL A 34 6.52 16.05 10.45
CA VAL A 34 6.57 17.14 11.42
C VAL A 34 7.38 18.31 10.89
N VAL A 35 6.73 19.41 10.55
CA VAL A 35 7.40 20.63 10.09
C VAL A 35 7.07 21.77 11.06
N ALA A 36 8.12 22.46 11.52
CA ALA A 36 8.01 23.55 12.49
C ALA A 36 7.28 23.17 13.80
N GLY A 37 7.37 21.92 14.22
CA GLY A 37 6.70 21.40 15.43
C GLY A 37 5.22 21.05 15.22
N HIS A 38 4.70 21.16 14.00
CA HIS A 38 3.35 20.74 13.65
C HIS A 38 3.38 19.42 12.88
N THR A 39 2.52 18.47 13.26
CA THR A 39 2.34 17.21 12.52
C THR A 39 1.34 17.42 11.40
N TRP A 40 1.82 17.51 10.17
CA TRP A 40 0.99 17.75 8.99
C TRP A 40 0.34 16.48 8.46
N CYS A 41 1.05 15.35 8.51
CA CYS A 41 0.53 14.05 8.11
C CYS A 41 1.20 12.94 8.92
N HIS A 42 0.47 11.88 9.25
CA HIS A 42 1.05 10.70 9.88
C HIS A 42 0.32 9.45 9.38
N LEU A 43 1.02 8.60 8.66
CA LEU A 43 0.52 7.28 8.26
C LEU A 43 1.01 6.23 9.25
N ALA A 44 0.27 6.09 10.34
CA ALA A 44 0.69 5.22 11.45
C ALA A 44 0.79 3.73 11.07
N SER A 45 -0.09 3.23 10.21
CA SER A 45 -0.06 1.84 9.77
C SER A 45 -0.84 1.63 8.47
N VAL A 46 -0.37 0.69 7.64
CA VAL A 46 -1.11 0.18 6.48
C VAL A 46 -1.34 -1.31 6.67
N ARG A 47 -2.60 -1.71 6.80
CA ARG A 47 -3.01 -3.10 7.04
C ARG A 47 -3.70 -3.68 5.80
N PHE A 48 -3.15 -4.78 5.30
CA PHE A 48 -3.72 -5.56 4.22
C PHE A 48 -4.62 -6.65 4.77
N HIS A 49 -5.74 -6.86 4.08
CA HIS A 49 -6.62 -8.00 4.28
C HIS A 49 -6.89 -8.58 2.89
N ILE A 50 -6.52 -9.84 2.68
CA ILE A 50 -6.71 -10.54 1.41
C ILE A 50 -7.66 -11.70 1.63
N TRP A 51 -8.75 -11.72 0.87
CA TRP A 51 -9.70 -12.81 0.84
C TRP A 51 -9.60 -13.55 -0.49
N VAL A 52 -9.43 -14.87 -0.42
CA VAL A 52 -9.53 -15.74 -1.60
C VAL A 52 -10.92 -16.35 -1.64
N ARG A 53 -11.57 -16.29 -2.80
CA ARG A 53 -12.88 -16.92 -2.98
C ARG A 53 -12.72 -18.44 -3.09
N GLY A 54 -13.32 -19.17 -2.15
CA GLY A 54 -13.48 -20.61 -2.21
C GLY A 54 -14.76 -21.03 -2.95
N GLU A 55 -15.35 -22.14 -2.55
CA GLU A 55 -16.63 -22.62 -3.12
C GLU A 55 -17.81 -21.70 -2.76
N LYS A 56 -17.71 -21.01 -1.62
CA LYS A 56 -18.74 -20.08 -1.13
C LYS A 56 -18.36 -18.63 -1.47
N PRO A 57 -19.35 -17.72 -1.55
CA PRO A 57 -19.08 -16.28 -1.64
C PRO A 57 -18.16 -15.81 -0.50
N ILE A 58 -17.35 -14.78 -0.78
CA ILE A 58 -16.51 -14.14 0.23
C ILE A 58 -17.42 -13.56 1.31
N ASN A 59 -17.12 -13.89 2.57
CA ASN A 59 -17.72 -13.29 3.73
C ASN A 59 -16.62 -12.55 4.50
N ILE A 60 -16.65 -11.22 4.46
CA ILE A 60 -15.63 -10.35 5.07
C ILE A 60 -15.68 -10.37 6.61
N ASP A 61 -16.79 -10.81 7.20
CA ASP A 61 -16.97 -10.90 8.65
C ASP A 61 -16.44 -12.22 9.22
N VAL A 62 -16.03 -13.16 8.35
CA VAL A 62 -15.57 -14.50 8.76
C VAL A 62 -14.07 -14.60 8.57
N ASN A 63 -13.38 -14.87 9.67
CA ASN A 63 -11.96 -15.18 9.67
C ASN A 63 -11.77 -16.69 9.45
N ASN A 64 -11.28 -17.07 8.26
CA ASN A 64 -11.07 -18.47 7.87
C ASN A 64 -9.73 -18.64 7.13
N GLU A 65 -9.44 -19.87 6.70
CA GLU A 65 -8.21 -20.25 5.97
C GLU A 65 -8.04 -19.64 4.57
N LEU A 66 -8.99 -18.81 4.14
CA LEU A 66 -8.97 -18.03 2.90
C LEU A 66 -8.85 -16.53 3.18
N LEU A 67 -8.53 -16.15 4.41
CA LEU A 67 -8.17 -14.79 4.80
C LEU A 67 -6.71 -14.75 5.25
N ALA A 68 -5.98 -13.74 4.77
CA ALA A 68 -4.68 -13.33 5.30
C ALA A 68 -4.73 -11.85 5.70
N CYS A 69 -4.05 -11.53 6.80
CA CYS A 69 -3.90 -10.18 7.29
C CYS A 69 -2.43 -9.88 7.53
N GLY A 70 -1.97 -8.69 7.13
CA GLY A 70 -0.58 -8.26 7.29
C GLY A 70 -0.49 -6.74 7.40
N THR A 71 0.63 -6.24 7.93
CA THR A 71 0.88 -4.81 8.12
C THR A 71 2.20 -4.40 7.46
N LEU A 72 2.11 -3.55 6.44
CA LEU A 72 3.24 -3.18 5.59
C LEU A 72 4.28 -2.32 6.30
N SER A 73 3.85 -1.38 7.15
CA SER A 73 4.77 -0.44 7.84
C SER A 73 5.76 -1.12 8.79
N LEU A 74 5.47 -2.35 9.23
CA LEU A 74 6.34 -3.18 10.06
C LEU A 74 6.85 -4.43 9.34
N ASN A 75 6.54 -4.56 8.04
CA ASN A 75 6.68 -5.80 7.27
C ASN A 75 6.17 -7.05 8.03
N GLN A 76 5.05 -6.88 8.74
CA GLN A 76 4.50 -7.93 9.60
C GLN A 76 3.52 -8.78 8.80
N ASP A 77 3.73 -10.10 8.78
CA ASP A 77 2.86 -11.09 8.15
C ASP A 77 2.62 -10.85 6.64
N MET A 78 3.53 -10.12 5.96
CA MET A 78 3.43 -9.86 4.51
C MET A 78 3.75 -11.10 3.67
N ASP A 79 4.52 -12.04 4.20
CA ASP A 79 4.74 -13.37 3.61
C ASP A 79 3.44 -14.21 3.59
N VAL A 80 2.59 -14.06 4.62
CA VAL A 80 1.26 -14.67 4.67
C VAL A 80 0.34 -14.04 3.61
N ILE A 81 0.46 -12.71 3.42
CA ILE A 81 -0.24 -11.99 2.34
C ILE A 81 0.20 -12.50 0.97
N ASP A 82 1.51 -12.63 0.72
CA ASP A 82 2.06 -13.14 -0.54
C ASP A 82 1.54 -14.56 -0.82
N THR A 83 1.62 -15.45 0.18
CA THR A 83 1.11 -16.82 0.08
C THR A 83 -0.39 -16.86 -0.26
N MET A 84 -1.17 -15.96 0.32
CA MET A 84 -2.62 -15.90 0.06
C MET A 84 -2.92 -15.37 -1.35
N ILE A 85 -2.16 -14.40 -1.84
CA ILE A 85 -2.30 -13.91 -3.22
C ILE A 85 -1.91 -15.03 -4.19
N GLU A 86 -0.79 -15.72 -3.96
CA GLU A 86 -0.38 -16.88 -4.75
C GLU A 86 -1.46 -17.96 -4.79
N LYS A 87 -2.06 -18.30 -3.64
CA LYS A 87 -3.19 -19.23 -3.56
C LYS A 87 -4.35 -18.79 -4.44
N GLY A 88 -4.72 -17.51 -4.40
CA GLY A 88 -5.76 -16.94 -5.26
C GLY A 88 -5.42 -17.04 -6.75
N MET A 89 -4.18 -16.77 -7.13
CA MET A 89 -3.70 -16.86 -8.51
C MET A 89 -3.73 -18.30 -9.04
N VAL A 90 -3.29 -19.26 -8.23
CA VAL A 90 -3.39 -20.69 -8.57
C VAL A 90 -4.84 -21.09 -8.83
N MET A 91 -5.77 -20.70 -7.94
CA MET A 91 -7.19 -21.01 -8.10
C MET A 91 -7.80 -20.39 -9.35
N MET A 92 -7.46 -19.12 -9.66
CA MET A 92 -7.90 -18.47 -10.89
C MET A 92 -7.36 -19.18 -12.13
N TRP A 93 -6.10 -19.62 -12.09
CA TRP A 93 -5.46 -20.31 -13.19
C TRP A 93 -6.05 -21.71 -13.43
N ASP A 94 -6.34 -22.46 -12.37
CA ASP A 94 -7.05 -23.74 -12.46
C ASP A 94 -8.46 -23.58 -13.05
N TYR A 95 -9.15 -22.50 -12.70
CA TYR A 95 -10.45 -22.18 -13.30
C TYR A 95 -10.33 -21.90 -14.81
N ILE A 96 -9.35 -21.07 -15.22
CA ILE A 96 -9.08 -20.80 -16.64
C ILE A 96 -8.79 -22.08 -17.40
N ALA A 97 -7.94 -22.96 -16.85
CA ALA A 97 -7.60 -24.24 -17.45
C ALA A 97 -8.84 -25.14 -17.62
N THR A 98 -9.75 -25.12 -16.64
CA THR A 98 -11.02 -25.87 -16.67
C THR A 98 -11.94 -25.34 -17.77
N VAL A 99 -12.18 -24.03 -17.82
CA VAL A 99 -12.99 -23.40 -18.86
C VAL A 99 -12.43 -23.67 -20.25
N TYR A 100 -11.11 -23.60 -20.41
CA TYR A 100 -10.47 -23.89 -21.69
C TYR A 100 -10.69 -25.33 -22.17
N GLN A 101 -10.65 -26.30 -21.24
CA GLN A 101 -10.92 -27.70 -21.53
C GLN A 101 -12.37 -27.96 -21.95
N GLU A 102 -13.32 -27.23 -21.38
CA GLU A 102 -14.74 -27.29 -21.75
C GLU A 102 -14.99 -26.73 -23.17
N VAL A 103 -14.29 -25.66 -23.53
CA VAL A 103 -14.43 -25.01 -24.85
C VAL A 103 -13.72 -25.80 -25.96
N VAL A 104 -12.57 -26.40 -25.68
CA VAL A 104 -11.79 -27.19 -26.65
C VAL A 104 -11.49 -28.59 -26.11
N PRO A 105 -12.47 -29.51 -26.16
CA PRO A 105 -12.28 -30.88 -25.67
C PRO A 105 -11.16 -31.59 -26.43
N GLY A 106 -10.26 -32.25 -25.69
CA GLY A 106 -9.16 -33.04 -26.25
C GLY A 106 -7.82 -32.31 -26.37
N ASN A 107 -7.75 -31.02 -26.02
CA ASN A 107 -6.48 -30.32 -25.95
C ASN A 107 -5.72 -30.63 -24.65
N HIS A 108 -4.39 -30.74 -24.70
CA HIS A 108 -3.56 -30.98 -23.52
C HIS A 108 -3.36 -29.69 -22.71
N ILE A 109 -4.19 -29.49 -21.69
CA ILE A 109 -4.08 -28.34 -20.77
C ILE A 109 -2.92 -28.42 -19.77
N SER A 110 -2.08 -29.47 -19.85
CA SER A 110 -0.92 -29.64 -18.97
C SER A 110 0.07 -28.50 -19.11
N ALA A 111 0.25 -27.95 -20.32
CA ALA A 111 1.11 -26.78 -20.53
C ALA A 111 0.59 -25.54 -19.79
N ILE A 112 -0.74 -25.35 -19.74
CA ILE A 112 -1.37 -24.27 -18.99
C ILE A 112 -1.18 -24.52 -17.49
N ARG A 113 -1.60 -25.67 -16.96
CA ARG A 113 -1.44 -25.98 -15.52
C ARG A 113 0.02 -25.92 -15.04
N ASN A 114 0.96 -26.31 -15.89
CA ASN A 114 2.39 -26.34 -15.56
C ASN A 114 3.10 -25.00 -15.80
N SER A 115 2.46 -24.00 -16.40
CA SER A 115 3.13 -22.73 -16.70
C SER A 115 3.50 -21.94 -15.45
N GLY A 116 2.92 -22.29 -14.30
CA GLY A 116 3.22 -21.68 -13.00
C GLY A 116 2.97 -20.18 -12.99
N VAL A 117 1.82 -19.74 -12.50
CA VAL A 117 1.59 -18.30 -12.34
C VAL A 117 2.22 -17.86 -11.03
N THR A 118 3.34 -17.14 -11.11
CA THR A 118 3.97 -16.50 -9.96
C THR A 118 3.51 -15.06 -9.85
N PHE A 119 3.02 -14.69 -8.67
CA PHE A 119 2.80 -13.30 -8.30
C PHE A 119 3.96 -12.87 -7.39
N CYS A 120 4.57 -11.74 -7.70
CA CYS A 120 5.60 -11.14 -6.86
C CYS A 120 5.15 -9.73 -6.56
N ALA A 121 4.63 -9.49 -5.34
CA ALA A 121 4.39 -8.13 -4.91
C ALA A 121 5.72 -7.42 -4.67
N ASP A 122 5.83 -6.21 -5.20
CA ASP A 122 6.92 -5.29 -4.86
C ASP A 122 6.46 -4.38 -3.72
N TRP A 123 6.55 -4.92 -2.50
CA TRP A 123 6.14 -4.20 -1.28
C TRP A 123 7.04 -2.99 -1.01
N ASP A 124 8.30 -3.03 -1.42
CA ASP A 124 9.24 -1.91 -1.29
C ASP A 124 8.84 -0.75 -2.20
N TYR A 125 8.44 -1.05 -3.44
CA TYR A 125 7.89 -0.05 -4.35
C TYR A 125 6.61 0.57 -3.81
N LEU A 126 5.67 -0.24 -3.31
CA LEU A 126 4.45 0.26 -2.69
C LEU A 126 4.74 1.12 -1.45
N LEU A 127 5.71 0.71 -0.64
CA LEU A 127 6.16 1.47 0.53
C LEU A 127 6.75 2.83 0.12
N MET A 128 7.52 2.88 -0.96
CA MET A 128 8.07 4.12 -1.52
C MET A 128 6.95 5.06 -2.00
N ASP A 129 5.95 4.54 -2.74
CA ASP A 129 4.81 5.33 -3.21
C ASP A 129 3.99 5.89 -2.04
N LEU A 130 3.77 5.09 -1.00
CA LEU A 130 3.08 5.55 0.22
C LEU A 130 3.86 6.67 0.92
N LYS A 131 5.20 6.60 0.97
CA LYS A 131 6.02 7.69 1.52
C LYS A 131 5.87 8.96 0.71
N CYS A 132 5.89 8.87 -0.62
CA CYS A 132 5.65 10.01 -1.50
C CYS A 132 4.26 10.62 -1.24
N ALA A 133 3.22 9.80 -1.19
CA ALA A 133 1.85 10.25 -0.94
C ALA A 133 1.68 10.92 0.43
N VAL A 134 2.38 10.44 1.46
CA VAL A 134 2.38 11.06 2.80
C VAL A 134 3.01 12.45 2.77
N HIS A 135 4.13 12.63 2.06
CA HIS A 135 4.76 13.93 1.89
C HIS A 135 3.90 14.90 1.06
N GLU A 136 3.28 14.42 -0.01
CA GLU A 136 2.35 15.21 -0.83
C GLU A 136 1.14 15.67 0.00
N THR A 137 0.51 14.74 0.72
CA THR A 137 -0.62 15.04 1.60
C THR A 137 -0.23 16.05 2.70
N ALA A 138 0.98 15.94 3.26
CA ALA A 138 1.46 16.89 4.25
C ALA A 138 1.61 18.30 3.68
N TYR A 139 2.17 18.41 2.48
CA TYR A 139 2.33 19.68 1.77
C TYR A 139 0.97 20.30 1.39
N ASP A 140 0.04 19.50 0.88
CA ASP A 140 -1.30 19.98 0.50
C ASP A 140 -2.06 20.52 1.73
N ARG A 141 -1.89 19.89 2.89
CA ARG A 141 -2.45 20.36 4.17
C ARG A 141 -1.81 21.67 4.62
N TYR A 142 -0.49 21.81 4.47
CA TYR A 142 0.21 23.07 4.72
C TYR A 142 -0.32 24.19 3.82
N HIS A 143 -0.40 23.93 2.51
CA HIS A 143 -0.86 24.91 1.54
C HIS A 143 -2.30 25.35 1.85
N SER A 144 -3.19 24.39 2.10
CA SER A 144 -4.59 24.66 2.47
C SER A 144 -4.70 25.49 3.75
N TRP A 145 -3.86 25.19 4.76
CA TRP A 145 -3.80 25.99 6.00
C TRP A 145 -3.33 27.43 5.74
N TYR A 146 -2.30 27.59 4.91
CA TYR A 146 -1.77 28.91 4.58
C TYR A 146 -2.81 29.76 3.84
N GLU A 147 -3.48 29.19 2.83
CA GLU A 147 -4.52 29.90 2.04
C GLU A 147 -5.79 30.22 2.84
N SER A 148 -6.11 29.43 3.87
CA SER A 148 -7.26 29.66 4.74
C SER A 148 -6.97 30.57 5.93
N SER A 149 -5.71 30.97 6.12
CA SER A 149 -5.32 31.90 7.18
C SER A 149 -5.68 33.34 6.77
N PRO A 150 -6.44 34.07 7.58
CA PRO A 150 -6.93 35.42 7.26
C PRO A 150 -5.85 36.51 7.29
#